data_AF-A0A7C5P5Y9-F1
#
_entry.id   AF-A0A7C5P5Y9-F1
#
_cell.length_a   1.000
_cell.length_b   1.000
_cell.length_c   1.000
_cell.angle_alpha   90.00
_cell.angle_beta   90.00
_cell.angle_gamma   90.00
#
_symmetry.space_group_name_H-M   'P 1'
#
loop_
_entity.id
_entity.type
_entity.pdbx_description
1 polymer ?
#
loop_
_entity_poly.entity_id
_entity_poly.type
_entity_poly.pdbx_seq_one_letter_code
_entity_poly.pdbx_strand_id
1 'polypeptide(L)'
;MKKFLKFFLSFLIFIFFLLLIFIIYAKSSIPDLKEKKFGTTRISFNSMAVPTVESENFEEAFSYLGFCHSIHRRTQMEILKRFATGRLSEIFGEKFLEIDKIMRLFNLSKISKETYKKYPSKILDDFSKIVNETTLNMKKPLL
;
A
#
# COMPACT_ATOMS: atom_id res chain seq x y z
N MET A 1 47.65 28.14 -13.32
CA MET A 1 47.42 27.41 -12.05
C MET A 1 46.19 27.90 -11.27
N LYS A 2 46.00 29.21 -10.98
CA LYS A 2 44.83 29.71 -10.21
C LYS A 2 43.44 29.42 -10.83
N LYS A 3 43.33 29.41 -12.17
CA LYS A 3 42.07 29.06 -12.88
C LYS A 3 41.71 27.58 -12.74
N PHE A 4 42.70 26.70 -12.79
CA PHE A 4 42.53 25.26 -12.58
C PHE A 4 42.12 24.95 -11.13
N LEU A 5 42.72 25.64 -10.16
CA LEU A 5 42.36 25.52 -8.74
C LEU A 5 40.91 25.96 -8.46
N LYS A 6 40.44 27.05 -9.10
CA LYS A 6 39.03 27.49 -9.00
C LYS A 6 38.06 26.49 -9.61
N PHE A 7 38.41 25.88 -10.74
CA PHE A 7 37.59 24.84 -11.36
C PHE A 7 37.50 23.59 -10.48
N PHE A 8 38.63 23.15 -9.92
CA PHE A 8 38.67 22.02 -8.99
C PHE A 8 37.86 22.29 -7.72
N LEU A 9 37.94 23.50 -7.14
CA LEU A 9 37.17 23.88 -5.96
C LEU A 9 35.66 23.95 -6.25
N SER A 10 35.26 24.45 -7.42
CA SER A 10 33.87 24.45 -7.88
C SER A 10 33.33 23.02 -8.03
N PHE A 11 34.13 22.11 -8.59
CA PHE A 11 33.76 20.71 -8.73
C PHE A 11 33.59 19.99 -7.38
N LEU A 12 34.46 20.28 -6.41
CA LEU A 12 34.35 19.74 -5.06
C LEU A 12 33.06 20.24 -4.35
N ILE A 13 32.73 21.53 -4.52
CA ILE A 13 31.49 22.11 -4.00
C ILE A 13 30.27 21.44 -4.65
N PHE A 14 30.31 21.22 -5.97
CA PHE A 14 29.23 20.54 -6.68
C PHE A 14 29.01 19.11 -6.16
N ILE A 15 30.09 18.33 -5.96
CA ILE A 15 30.02 17.00 -5.36
C ILE A 15 29.42 17.06 -3.95
N PHE A 16 29.83 18.05 -3.14
CA PHE A 16 29.28 18.22 -1.80
C PHE A 16 27.76 18.48 -1.81
N PHE A 17 27.28 19.35 -2.71
CA PHE A 17 25.84 19.58 -2.88
C PHE A 17 25.10 18.33 -3.35
N LEU A 18 25.70 17.55 -4.25
CA LEU A 18 25.12 16.29 -4.74
C LEU A 18 24.99 15.26 -3.61
N LEU A 19 26.01 15.17 -2.75
CA LEU A 19 26.03 14.32 -1.56
C LEU A 19 25.00 14.79 -0.52
N LEU A 20 24.87 16.11 -0.33
CA LEU A 20 23.87 16.69 0.57
C LEU A 20 22.45 16.37 0.11
N ILE A 21 22.15 16.55 -1.19
CA ILE A 21 20.86 16.20 -1.80
C ILE A 21 20.58 14.71 -1.63
N PHE A 22 21.59 13.85 -1.85
CA PHE A 22 21.46 12.41 -1.66
C PHE A 22 21.14 12.04 -0.21
N ILE A 23 21.80 12.65 0.78
CA ILE A 23 21.52 12.42 2.20
C ILE A 23 20.10 12.88 2.58
N ILE A 24 19.66 14.04 2.08
CA ILE A 24 18.29 14.53 2.30
C ILE A 24 17.28 13.57 1.68
N TYR A 25 17.51 13.13 0.45
CA TYR A 25 16.65 12.17 -0.23
C TYR A 25 16.58 10.82 0.52
N ALA A 26 17.73 10.31 0.98
CA ALA A 26 17.81 9.08 1.74
C ALA A 26 17.05 9.18 3.09
N LYS A 27 17.16 10.31 3.81
CA LYS A 27 16.41 10.53 5.06
C LYS A 27 14.91 10.69 4.83
N SER A 28 14.50 11.40 3.79
CA SER A 28 13.08 11.54 3.42
C SER A 28 12.47 10.23 2.90
N SER A 29 13.30 9.31 2.43
CA SER A 29 12.88 7.98 1.98
C SER A 29 12.68 6.98 3.13
N ILE A 30 13.08 7.32 4.36
CA ILE A 30 12.72 6.54 5.54
C ILE A 30 11.29 6.96 5.89
N PRO A 31 10.27 6.09 5.68
CA PRO A 31 8.91 6.43 6.06
C PRO A 31 8.91 6.77 7.54
N ASP A 32 8.20 7.82 7.93
CA ASP A 32 8.08 8.22 9.34
C ASP A 32 7.43 7.05 10.10
N LEU A 33 8.24 6.18 10.70
CA LEU A 33 7.81 4.99 11.47
C LEU A 33 7.13 5.40 12.78
N LYS A 34 6.82 6.69 12.95
CA LYS A 34 6.14 7.23 14.11
C LYS A 34 4.79 6.54 14.26
N GLU A 35 4.64 5.99 15.45
CA GLU A 35 3.39 5.47 15.96
C GLU A 35 2.24 6.44 15.65
N LYS A 36 1.21 5.94 14.98
CA LYS A 36 0.00 6.70 14.70
C LYS A 36 -1.12 6.19 15.61
N LYS A 37 -1.60 7.08 16.47
CA LYS A 37 -2.70 6.80 17.40
C LYS A 37 -4.02 7.29 16.82
N PHE A 38 -5.02 6.42 16.83
CA PHE A 38 -6.39 6.70 16.44
C PHE A 38 -7.32 6.32 17.60
N GLY A 39 -7.62 7.29 18.47
CA GLY A 39 -8.41 7.01 19.68
C GLY A 39 -7.69 6.00 20.60
N THR A 40 -8.32 4.84 20.82
CA THR A 40 -7.80 3.70 21.58
C THR A 40 -6.87 2.81 20.76
N THR A 41 -6.92 2.89 19.43
CA THR A 41 -6.09 2.06 18.54
C THR A 41 -4.75 2.70 18.23
N ARG A 42 -3.70 1.89 18.22
CA ARG A 42 -2.32 2.27 17.93
C ARG A 42 -1.81 1.48 16.72
N ILE A 43 -1.19 2.18 15.77
CA ILE A 43 -0.48 1.56 14.66
C ILE A 43 1.00 1.95 14.77
N SER A 44 1.86 0.95 14.93
CA SER A 44 3.31 1.12 14.99
C SER A 44 3.98 0.33 13.85
N PHE A 45 5.18 0.74 13.46
CA PHE A 45 5.94 0.06 12.42
C PHE A 45 7.30 -0.34 12.97
N ASN A 46 7.71 -1.59 12.74
CA ASN A 46 9.04 -2.05 13.12
C ASN A 46 10.12 -1.56 12.13
N SER A 47 11.38 -1.91 12.37
CA SER A 47 12.52 -1.53 11.52
C SER A 47 12.42 -2.02 10.07
N MET A 48 11.59 -3.03 9.80
CA MET A 48 11.29 -3.56 8.46
C MET A 48 9.99 -3.00 7.88
N ALA A 49 9.42 -1.95 8.47
CA ALA A 49 8.14 -1.34 8.10
C ALA A 49 6.94 -2.32 8.14
N VAL A 50 7.00 -3.35 8.99
CA VAL A 50 5.84 -4.22 9.24
C VAL A 50 4.91 -3.51 10.23
N PRO A 51 3.63 -3.27 9.86
CA PRO A 51 2.66 -2.63 10.75
C PRO A 51 2.22 -3.60 11.85
N THR A 52 2.16 -3.10 13.08
CA THR A 52 1.50 -3.75 14.21
C THR A 52 0.33 -2.88 14.64
N VAL A 53 -0.86 -3.49 14.74
CA VAL A 53 -2.09 -2.82 15.14
C VAL A 53 -2.48 -3.32 16.53
N GLU A 54 -2.52 -2.43 17.50
CA GLU A 54 -2.92 -2.71 18.88
C GLU A 54 -4.22 -1.96 19.19
N SER A 55 -5.23 -2.67 19.69
CA SER A 55 -6.50 -2.08 20.08
C SER A 55 -7.10 -2.83 21.27
N GLU A 56 -7.99 -2.19 22.01
CA GLU A 56 -8.74 -2.81 23.12
C GLU A 56 -9.78 -3.81 22.62
N ASN A 57 -10.26 -3.64 21.38
CA ASN A 57 -11.21 -4.54 20.74
C ASN A 57 -10.61 -5.17 19.47
N PHE A 58 -10.79 -6.49 19.31
CA PHE A 58 -10.45 -7.25 18.12
C PHE A 58 -11.12 -6.70 16.84
N GLU A 59 -12.40 -6.34 16.87
CA GLU A 59 -13.09 -5.83 15.66
C GLU A 59 -12.50 -4.48 15.20
N GLU A 60 -12.10 -3.65 16.17
CA GLU A 60 -11.45 -2.37 15.89
C GLU A 60 -10.04 -2.62 15.32
N ALA A 61 -9.25 -3.50 15.94
CA ALA A 61 -7.94 -3.91 15.43
C ALA A 61 -8.03 -4.45 13.99
N PHE A 62 -9.02 -5.29 13.70
CA PHE A 62 -9.22 -5.86 12.36
C PHE A 62 -9.62 -4.81 11.33
N SER A 63 -10.42 -3.82 11.72
CA SER A 63 -10.76 -2.67 10.86
C SER A 63 -9.51 -1.84 10.54
N TYR A 64 -8.67 -1.54 11.54
CA TYR A 64 -7.42 -0.82 11.30
C TYR A 64 -6.36 -1.64 10.55
N LEU A 65 -6.43 -2.98 10.60
CA LEU A 65 -5.66 -3.83 9.67
C LEU A 65 -6.09 -3.58 8.21
N GLY A 66 -7.39 -3.42 7.96
CA GLY A 66 -7.92 -3.00 6.66
C GLY A 66 -7.41 -1.64 6.21
N PHE A 67 -7.36 -0.68 7.14
CA PHE A 67 -6.72 0.63 6.90
C PHE A 67 -5.24 0.48 6.48
N CYS A 68 -4.45 -0.33 7.19
CA CYS A 68 -3.04 -0.56 6.80
C CYS A 68 -2.93 -1.18 5.40
N HIS A 69 -3.79 -2.14 5.07
CA HIS A 69 -3.81 -2.76 3.75
C HIS A 69 -4.18 -1.79 2.63
N SER A 70 -5.15 -0.91 2.84
CA SER A 70 -5.54 0.07 1.82
C SER A 70 -4.46 1.12 1.57
N ILE A 71 -3.64 1.43 2.57
CA ILE A 71 -2.51 2.36 2.45
C ILE A 71 -1.33 1.71 1.72
N HIS A 72 -0.87 0.55 2.21
CA HIS A 72 0.39 -0.03 1.76
C HIS A 72 0.24 -1.07 0.64
N ARG A 73 -0.91 -1.74 0.53
CA ARG A 73 -1.15 -2.88 -0.36
C ARG A 73 -2.28 -2.67 -1.36
N ARG A 74 -2.76 -1.43 -1.53
CA ARG A 74 -3.88 -1.07 -2.42
C ARG A 74 -3.80 -1.69 -3.81
N THR A 75 -2.70 -1.43 -4.52
CA THR A 75 -2.50 -1.89 -5.90
C THR A 75 -2.44 -3.41 -5.94
N GLN A 76 -1.77 -4.03 -4.96
CA GLN A 76 -1.70 -5.48 -4.85
C GLN A 76 -3.09 -6.08 -4.63
N MET A 77 -3.90 -5.52 -3.73
CA MET A 77 -5.25 -6.00 -3.46
C MET A 77 -6.18 -5.83 -4.66
N GLU A 78 -6.09 -4.72 -5.38
CA GLU A 78 -6.91 -4.51 -6.59
C GLU A 78 -6.54 -5.49 -7.71
N ILE A 79 -5.24 -5.76 -7.89
CA ILE A 79 -4.76 -6.79 -8.83
C ILE A 79 -5.27 -8.18 -8.41
N LEU A 80 -5.15 -8.54 -7.12
CA LEU A 80 -5.65 -9.82 -6.61
C LEU A 80 -7.17 -9.96 -6.78
N LYS A 81 -7.94 -8.89 -6.54
CA LYS A 81 -9.39 -8.88 -6.75
C LYS A 81 -9.75 -9.14 -8.21
N ARG A 82 -9.04 -8.50 -9.13
CA ARG A 82 -9.25 -8.68 -10.58
C ARG A 82 -8.81 -10.05 -11.05
N PHE A 83 -7.70 -10.57 -10.54
CA PHE A 83 -7.28 -11.93 -10.79
C PHE A 83 -8.34 -12.95 -10.33
N ALA A 84 -8.79 -12.86 -9.08
CA ALA A 84 -9.81 -13.76 -8.52
C ALA A 84 -11.16 -13.69 -9.26
N THR A 85 -11.48 -12.57 -9.88
CA THR A 85 -12.72 -12.36 -10.65
C THR A 85 -12.57 -12.56 -12.16
N GLY A 86 -11.35 -12.82 -12.65
CA GLY A 86 -11.04 -12.95 -14.08
C GLY A 86 -11.27 -11.67 -14.87
N ARG A 87 -10.69 -10.56 -14.39
CA ARG A 87 -10.76 -9.20 -14.94
C ARG A 87 -9.40 -8.52 -15.04
N LEU A 88 -8.33 -9.30 -15.11
CA LEU A 88 -6.96 -8.82 -15.17
C LEU A 88 -6.65 -8.17 -16.53
N SER A 89 -7.27 -8.66 -17.61
CA SER A 89 -7.14 -8.13 -18.97
C SER A 89 -7.65 -6.69 -19.11
N GLU A 90 -8.54 -6.24 -18.21
CA GLU A 90 -9.03 -4.85 -18.21
C GLU A 90 -7.92 -3.82 -17.94
N ILE A 91 -6.86 -4.21 -17.21
CA ILE A 91 -5.74 -3.31 -16.88
C ILE A 91 -4.48 -3.64 -17.68
N PHE A 92 -4.23 -4.93 -17.92
CA PHE A 92 -2.98 -5.39 -18.55
C PHE A 92 -3.14 -5.78 -20.02
N GLY A 93 -4.36 -5.68 -20.57
CA GLY A 93 -4.66 -5.93 -21.97
C GLY A 93 -4.88 -7.40 -22.33
N GLU A 94 -5.01 -7.67 -23.62
CA GLU A 94 -5.47 -8.94 -24.19
C GLU A 94 -4.59 -10.15 -23.82
N LYS A 95 -3.30 -9.93 -23.52
CA LYS A 95 -2.38 -11.02 -23.11
C LYS A 95 -2.87 -11.80 -21.89
N PHE A 96 -3.71 -11.19 -21.05
CA PHE A 96 -4.26 -11.81 -19.84
C PHE A 96 -5.65 -12.42 -20.04
N LEU A 97 -6.20 -12.42 -21.26
CA LEU A 97 -7.54 -12.91 -21.53
C LEU A 97 -7.70 -14.42 -21.24
N GLU A 98 -6.69 -15.22 -21.55
CA GLU A 98 -6.70 -16.67 -21.25
C GLU A 98 -6.70 -16.93 -19.74
N ILE A 99 -5.94 -16.15 -18.97
CA ILE A 99 -5.95 -16.22 -17.51
C ILE A 99 -7.35 -15.85 -16.98
N ASP A 100 -7.96 -14.80 -17.52
CA ASP A 100 -9.30 -14.39 -17.12
C ASP A 100 -10.38 -15.44 -17.44
N LYS A 101 -10.25 -16.17 -18.56
CA LYS A 101 -11.13 -17.31 -18.88
C LYS A 101 -10.98 -18.43 -17.85
N ILE A 102 -9.75 -18.82 -17.52
CA ILE A 102 -9.46 -19.86 -16.52
C ILE A 102 -10.00 -19.44 -15.14
N MET A 103 -9.77 -18.21 -14.71
CA MET A 103 -10.23 -17.73 -13.40
C MET A 103 -11.76 -17.67 -13.31
N ARG A 104 -12.45 -17.35 -14.42
CA ARG A 104 -13.92 -17.41 -14.48
C ARG A 104 -14.47 -18.83 -14.40
N LEU A 105 -13.72 -19.84 -14.83
CA LEU A 105 -14.11 -21.25 -14.68
C LEU A 105 -14.18 -21.66 -13.21
N PHE A 106 -13.25 -21.23 -12.37
CA PHE A 106 -13.30 -21.45 -10.92
C PHE A 106 -14.47 -20.74 -10.24
N ASN A 107 -14.99 -19.68 -10.86
CA ASN A 107 -16.20 -18.96 -10.45
C ASN A 107 -16.19 -18.51 -8.97
N LEU A 108 -15.03 -18.13 -8.45
CA LEU A 108 -14.81 -17.73 -7.05
C LEU A 108 -15.72 -16.58 -6.62
N SER A 109 -16.08 -15.69 -7.55
CA SER A 109 -17.02 -14.59 -7.32
C SER A 109 -18.42 -15.06 -6.94
N LYS A 110 -18.93 -16.11 -7.60
CA LYS A 110 -20.24 -16.67 -7.26
C LYS A 110 -20.17 -17.41 -5.93
N ILE A 111 -19.14 -18.26 -5.76
CA ILE A 111 -18.94 -19.06 -4.55
C ILE A 111 -18.80 -18.17 -3.32
N SER A 112 -18.05 -17.07 -3.41
CA SER A 112 -17.87 -16.14 -2.28
C SER A 112 -19.17 -15.44 -1.90
N LYS A 113 -19.99 -15.00 -2.86
CA LYS A 113 -21.30 -14.39 -2.59
C LYS A 113 -22.28 -15.37 -1.94
N GLU A 114 -22.34 -16.61 -2.42
CA GLU A 114 -23.20 -17.64 -1.85
C GLU A 114 -22.74 -18.02 -0.43
N THR A 115 -21.43 -18.15 -0.24
CA THR A 115 -20.83 -18.42 1.08
C THR A 115 -21.12 -17.28 2.05
N TYR A 116 -20.95 -16.02 1.62
CA TYR A 116 -21.21 -14.86 2.45
C TYR A 116 -22.69 -14.72 2.82
N LYS A 117 -23.60 -15.01 1.89
CA LYS A 117 -25.05 -15.03 2.17
C LYS A 117 -25.40 -16.07 3.24
N LYS A 118 -24.69 -17.21 3.25
CA LYS A 118 -24.88 -18.27 4.25
C LYS A 118 -24.24 -17.91 5.59
N TYR A 119 -23.11 -17.23 5.58
CA TYR A 119 -22.34 -16.87 6.76
C TYR A 119 -21.95 -15.38 6.71
N PRO A 120 -22.91 -14.46 6.97
CA PRO A 120 -22.62 -13.05 7.02
C PRO A 120 -21.66 -12.76 8.17
N SER A 121 -20.72 -11.85 7.96
CA SER A 121 -19.70 -11.53 8.95
C SER A 121 -19.51 -10.03 9.04
N LYS A 122 -19.93 -9.47 10.18
CA LYS A 122 -19.77 -8.05 10.49
C LYS A 122 -18.30 -7.60 10.37
N ILE A 123 -17.35 -8.47 10.77
CA ILE A 123 -15.91 -8.20 10.68
C ILE A 123 -15.47 -8.01 9.22
N LEU A 124 -16.02 -8.77 8.28
CA LEU A 124 -15.73 -8.62 6.86
C LEU A 124 -16.38 -7.35 6.29
N ASP A 125 -17.59 -7.00 6.74
CA ASP A 125 -18.26 -5.76 6.34
C ASP A 125 -17.48 -4.53 6.80
N ASP A 126 -17.08 -4.49 8.08
CA ASP A 126 -16.32 -3.40 8.67
C ASP A 126 -14.95 -3.26 7.98
N PHE A 127 -14.27 -4.37 7.70
CA PHE A 127 -13.02 -4.39 6.93
C PHE A 127 -13.21 -3.88 5.49
N SER A 128 -14.27 -4.31 4.79
CA SER A 128 -14.52 -3.83 3.43
C SER A 128 -14.86 -2.34 3.43
N LYS A 129 -15.62 -1.87 4.41
CA LYS A 129 -16.04 -0.47 4.54
C LYS A 129 -14.82 0.44 4.69
N ILE A 130 -13.94 0.15 5.65
CA ILE A 130 -12.76 0.99 5.89
C ILE A 130 -11.79 0.98 4.70
N VAL A 131 -11.59 -0.15 4.03
CA VAL A 131 -10.76 -0.24 2.81
C VAL A 131 -11.34 0.63 1.69
N ASN A 132 -12.65 0.60 1.50
CA ASN A 132 -13.32 1.40 0.47
C ASN A 132 -13.27 2.90 0.80
N GLU A 133 -13.60 3.29 2.03
CA GLU A 133 -13.58 4.69 2.47
C GLU A 133 -12.18 5.30 2.34
N THR A 134 -11.16 4.59 2.79
CA THR A 134 -9.76 5.05 2.70
C THR A 134 -9.29 5.13 1.25
N THR A 135 -9.68 4.18 0.40
CA THR A 135 -9.35 4.20 -1.03
C THR A 135 -9.96 5.41 -1.74
N LEU A 136 -11.20 5.77 -1.42
CA LEU A 136 -11.90 6.92 -2.02
C LEU A 136 -11.34 8.26 -1.53
N ASN A 137 -10.97 8.35 -0.25
CA ASN A 137 -10.51 9.59 0.36
C ASN A 137 -9.04 9.92 0.07
N MET A 138 -8.26 8.97 -0.46
CA MET A 138 -6.87 9.21 -0.82
C MET A 138 -6.73 9.97 -2.15
N LYS A 139 -6.42 11.27 -2.06
CA LYS A 139 -6.20 12.16 -3.22
C LYS A 139 -4.89 11.90 -3.99
N LYS A 140 -3.91 11.20 -3.41
CA LYS A 140 -2.64 10.85 -4.06
C LYS A 140 -2.14 9.48 -3.59
N PRO A 141 -1.49 8.69 -4.47
CA PRO A 141 -0.69 7.56 -4.03
C PRO A 141 0.44 8.06 -3.12
N LEU A 142 0.75 7.32 -2.06
CA LEU A 142 1.89 7.59 -1.16
C LEU A 142 3.25 7.23 -1.78
N LEU A 143 3.30 7.12 -3.12
CA LEU A 143 4.51 6.91 -3.92
C LEU A 143 4.64 8.07 -4.92
#